data_AF-A0A0C9V721-F1
#
_entry.id   AF-A0A0C9V721-F1
#
_cell.length_a   1.000
_cell.length_b   1.000
_cell.length_c   1.000
_cell.angle_alpha   90.00
_cell.angle_beta   90.00
_cell.angle_gamma   90.00
#
_symmetry.space_group_name_H-M   'P 1'
#
loop_
_entity.id
_entity.type
_entity.pdbx_description
1 polymer ?
#
loop_
_entity_poly.entity_id
_entity_poly.type
_entity_poly.pdbx_seq_one_letter_code
_entity_poly.pdbx_strand_id
1 'polypeptide(L)'
;MSHSKGQLLRVVKVQDHAYTASQQEFTTWTTSQGYIAERPLGYIFKDQEPGTVPLYTLFNIGAVDHYYTTSEFDRYSFAQNGYTYLGIVGYVYLHSEGIEGAIPVYTSYSPAGRDHFYTEQEEEINRSLTVFGYRDKKLAFHILSA
;
A
#
# COMPACT_ATOMS: atom_id res chain seq x y z
N MET A 1 7.84 20.51 -16.13
CA MET A 1 6.72 19.60 -16.41
C MET A 1 6.06 19.33 -15.07
N SER A 2 4.75 19.54 -14.94
CA SER A 2 4.06 19.29 -13.67
C SER A 2 3.88 17.78 -13.56
N HIS A 3 4.69 17.14 -12.72
CA HIS A 3 4.64 15.71 -12.46
C HIS A 3 3.37 15.42 -11.67
N SER A 4 2.46 14.63 -12.25
CA SER A 4 1.12 14.47 -11.69
C SER A 4 1.15 13.53 -10.49
N LYS A 5 0.94 14.10 -9.30
CA LYS A 5 0.83 13.35 -8.04
C LYS A 5 -0.63 12.99 -7.76
N GLY A 6 -0.86 11.90 -7.04
CA GLY A 6 -2.16 11.48 -6.56
C GLY A 6 -2.07 11.00 -5.12
N GLN A 7 -3.16 11.12 -4.36
CA GLN A 7 -3.21 10.58 -3.00
C GLN A 7 -3.17 9.06 -3.04
N LEU A 8 -2.42 8.43 -2.14
CA LEU A 8 -2.55 7.01 -1.82
C LEU A 8 -3.68 6.85 -0.81
N LEU A 9 -4.87 6.59 -1.32
CA LEU A 9 -6.11 6.45 -0.56
C LEU A 9 -6.14 5.06 0.09
N ARG A 10 -6.56 4.99 1.35
CA ARG A 10 -6.72 3.74 2.11
C ARG A 10 -8.18 3.44 2.37
N VAL A 11 -8.53 2.17 2.25
CA VAL A 11 -9.84 1.65 2.62
C VAL A 11 -9.69 0.35 3.42
N VAL A 12 -10.67 0.04 4.26
CA VAL A 12 -10.69 -1.18 5.07
C VAL A 12 -12.01 -1.91 4.95
N LYS A 13 -11.99 -3.25 4.91
CA LYS A 13 -13.18 -4.08 4.98
C LYS A 13 -12.93 -5.34 5.79
N VAL A 14 -13.59 -5.42 6.94
CA VAL A 14 -13.42 -6.52 7.91
C VAL A 14 -11.96 -6.60 8.36
N GLN A 15 -11.14 -7.35 7.62
CA GLN A 15 -9.74 -7.62 7.93
C GLN A 15 -8.77 -7.08 6.86
N ASP A 16 -9.25 -6.84 5.63
CA ASP A 16 -8.42 -6.43 4.48
C ASP A 16 -8.22 -4.92 4.45
N HIS A 17 -6.97 -4.50 4.25
CA HIS A 17 -6.63 -3.11 3.93
C HIS A 17 -6.21 -2.99 2.47
N ALA A 18 -6.91 -2.13 1.72
CA ALA A 18 -6.60 -1.85 0.33
C ALA A 18 -6.21 -0.37 0.12
N TYR A 19 -5.31 -0.15 -0.82
CA TYR A 19 -4.67 1.12 -1.13
C TYR A 19 -4.72 1.38 -2.63
N THR A 20 -5.13 2.58 -3.02
CA THR A 20 -5.23 2.97 -4.43
C THR A 20 -4.94 4.44 -4.65
N ALA A 21 -4.40 4.77 -5.82
CA ALA A 21 -4.33 6.14 -6.33
C ALA A 21 -5.43 6.45 -7.38
N SER A 22 -6.31 5.47 -7.66
CA SER A 22 -7.44 5.63 -8.56
C SER A 22 -8.68 6.08 -7.79
N GLN A 23 -9.15 7.30 -8.07
CA GLN A 23 -10.39 7.81 -7.49
C GLN A 23 -11.61 6.95 -7.88
N GLN A 24 -11.61 6.37 -9.08
CA GLN A 24 -12.69 5.50 -9.55
C GLN A 24 -12.72 4.18 -8.76
N GLU A 25 -11.56 3.59 -8.51
CA GLU A 25 -11.45 2.36 -7.70
C GLU A 25 -11.87 2.63 -6.26
N PHE A 26 -11.36 3.71 -5.66
CA PHE A 26 -11.77 4.13 -4.33
C PHE A 26 -13.28 4.34 -4.19
N THR A 27 -13.91 5.02 -5.16
CA THR A 27 -15.36 5.18 -5.18
C THR A 27 -16.07 3.84 -5.33
N THR A 28 -15.57 2.94 -6.17
CA THR A 28 -16.17 1.61 -6.35
C THR A 28 -16.11 0.81 -5.04
N TRP A 29 -14.95 0.78 -4.38
CA TRP A 29 -14.77 0.09 -3.11
C TRP A 29 -15.71 0.59 -2.03
N THR A 30 -15.82 1.92 -1.90
CA THR A 30 -16.57 2.57 -0.82
C THR A 30 -18.09 2.61 -1.04
N THR A 31 -18.54 2.63 -2.29
CA THR A 31 -19.98 2.72 -2.60
C THR A 31 -20.62 1.38 -2.95
N SER A 32 -19.84 0.45 -3.51
CA SER A 32 -20.38 -0.77 -4.12
C SER A 32 -19.83 -2.05 -3.49
N GLN A 33 -18.63 -2.02 -2.90
CA GLN A 33 -17.98 -3.22 -2.35
C GLN A 33 -17.92 -3.24 -0.82
N GLY A 34 -18.45 -2.22 -0.16
CA GLY A 34 -18.60 -2.17 1.30
C GLY A 34 -17.30 -1.95 2.07
N TYR A 35 -16.26 -1.42 1.42
CA TYR A 35 -15.10 -0.91 2.13
C TYR A 35 -15.42 0.44 2.79
N ILE A 36 -14.77 0.71 3.91
CA ILE A 36 -14.86 1.98 4.62
C ILE A 36 -13.62 2.80 4.29
N ALA A 37 -13.82 4.06 3.91
CA ALA A 37 -12.74 5.00 3.67
C ALA A 37 -11.99 5.34 4.96
N GLU A 38 -10.67 5.36 4.88
CA GLU A 38 -9.79 5.85 5.95
C GLU A 38 -8.95 7.05 5.44
N ARG A 39 -8.08 7.58 6.30
CA ARG A 39 -7.23 8.70 5.93
C ARG A 39 -6.23 8.27 4.84
N PRO A 40 -5.99 9.09 3.80
CA PRO A 40 -4.91 8.86 2.84
C PRO A 40 -3.54 8.89 3.52
N LEU A 41 -2.61 8.07 3.02
CA LEU A 41 -1.25 7.97 3.57
C LEU A 41 -0.38 9.18 3.18
N GLY A 42 -0.60 9.73 1.99
CA GLY A 42 0.23 10.77 1.38
C GLY A 42 0.07 10.79 -0.13
N TYR A 43 1.07 11.28 -0.85
CA TYR A 43 1.09 11.34 -2.30
C TYR A 43 2.12 10.41 -2.93
N ILE A 44 1.71 9.80 -4.04
CA ILE A 44 2.58 9.04 -4.96
C ILE A 44 2.52 9.66 -6.36
N PHE A 45 3.47 9.34 -7.22
CA PHE A 45 3.43 9.77 -8.61
C PHE A 45 2.56 8.83 -9.45
N LYS A 46 1.79 9.39 -10.39
CA LYS A 46 0.99 8.58 -11.33
C LYS A 46 1.83 7.99 -12.45
N ASP A 47 2.88 8.71 -12.84
CA ASP A 47 3.83 8.33 -13.88
C ASP A 47 5.23 8.16 -13.28
N GLN A 48 6.11 7.45 -13.99
CA GLN A 48 7.48 7.22 -13.51
C GLN A 48 8.28 8.51 -13.49
N GLU A 49 8.86 8.81 -12.32
CA GLU A 49 9.75 9.96 -12.11
C GLU A 49 11.18 9.55 -11.75
N PRO A 50 12.17 10.44 -11.95
CA PRO A 50 13.55 10.17 -11.52
C PRO A 50 13.63 9.74 -10.05
N GLY A 51 14.29 8.60 -9.82
CA GLY A 51 14.47 8.03 -8.48
C GLY A 51 13.27 7.23 -7.94
N THR A 52 12.16 7.14 -8.70
CA THR A 52 11.00 6.35 -8.29
C THR A 52 10.97 4.96 -8.93
N VAL A 53 10.30 4.04 -8.26
CA VAL A 53 10.04 2.66 -8.70
C VAL A 53 8.53 2.39 -8.68
N PRO A 54 8.02 1.46 -9.52
CA PRO A 54 6.62 1.08 -9.48
C PRO A 54 6.24 0.45 -8.14
N LEU A 55 5.08 0.81 -7.63
CA LEU A 55 4.38 0.12 -6.55
C LEU A 55 3.36 -0.84 -7.18
N TYR A 56 3.67 -2.13 -7.13
CA TYR A 56 2.79 -3.18 -7.63
C TYR A 56 1.71 -3.50 -6.61
N THR A 57 0.52 -3.88 -7.09
CA THR A 57 -0.53 -4.48 -6.25
C THR A 57 -0.91 -5.86 -6.77
N LEU A 58 -1.13 -6.77 -5.83
CA LEU A 58 -1.61 -8.13 -6.07
C LEU A 58 -2.75 -8.43 -5.11
N PHE A 59 -3.67 -9.30 -5.52
CA PHE A 59 -4.83 -9.66 -4.71
C PHE A 59 -5.04 -11.17 -4.64
N ASN A 60 -5.28 -11.69 -3.43
CA ASN A 60 -5.65 -13.08 -3.22
C ASN A 60 -7.13 -13.18 -2.84
N ILE A 61 -7.96 -13.73 -3.72
CA ILE A 61 -9.41 -13.86 -3.47
C ILE A 61 -9.75 -14.81 -2.32
N GLY A 62 -8.92 -15.83 -2.08
CA GLY A 62 -9.14 -16.82 -1.03
C GLY A 62 -8.77 -16.34 0.37
N ALA A 63 -7.76 -15.47 0.46
CA ALA A 63 -7.41 -14.76 1.69
C ALA A 63 -8.22 -13.47 1.89
N VAL A 64 -8.71 -12.89 0.78
CA VAL A 64 -9.22 -11.52 0.71
C VAL A 64 -8.15 -10.56 1.23
N ASP A 65 -7.01 -10.53 0.53
CA ASP A 65 -5.83 -9.75 0.92
C ASP A 65 -5.23 -9.01 -0.27
N HIS A 66 -4.96 -7.71 -0.08
CA HIS A 66 -4.17 -6.91 -0.98
C HIS A 66 -2.71 -6.82 -0.53
N TYR A 67 -1.81 -7.24 -1.42
CA TYR A 67 -0.38 -7.16 -1.20
C TYR A 67 0.25 -6.09 -2.10
N TYR A 68 1.06 -5.22 -1.50
CA TYR A 68 1.75 -4.12 -2.17
C TYR A 68 3.26 -4.27 -2.06
N THR A 69 3.97 -4.18 -3.18
CA THR A 69 5.42 -4.33 -3.19
C THR A 69 6.08 -3.53 -4.31
N THR A 70 7.30 -3.07 -4.05
CA THR A 70 8.20 -2.49 -5.06
C THR A 70 9.17 -3.55 -5.61
N SER A 71 9.21 -4.74 -5.01
CA SER A 71 10.06 -5.84 -5.41
C SER A 71 9.43 -6.64 -6.54
N GLU A 72 10.09 -6.66 -7.70
CA GLU A 72 9.66 -7.50 -8.82
C GLU A 72 9.73 -9.00 -8.47
N PHE A 73 10.71 -9.40 -7.65
CA PHE A 73 10.81 -10.78 -7.15
C PHE A 73 9.59 -11.15 -6.29
N ASP A 74 9.19 -10.30 -5.35
CA ASP A 74 8.03 -10.57 -4.50
C ASP A 74 6.74 -10.60 -5.32
N ARG A 75 6.59 -9.70 -6.30
CA ARG A 75 5.46 -9.73 -7.25
C ARG A 75 5.35 -11.10 -7.93
N TYR A 76 6.46 -11.62 -8.49
CA TYR A 76 6.44 -12.93 -9.15
C TYR A 76 6.21 -14.07 -8.15
N SER A 77 6.85 -14.03 -6.98
CA SER A 77 6.72 -15.06 -5.96
C SER A 77 5.29 -15.16 -5.41
N PHE A 78 4.65 -14.03 -5.09
CA PHE A 78 3.26 -14.01 -4.63
C PHE A 78 2.30 -14.45 -5.72
N ALA A 79 2.55 -14.08 -6.99
CA ALA A 79 1.75 -14.55 -8.11
C ALA A 79 1.76 -16.08 -8.26
N GLN A 80 2.91 -16.71 -8.00
CA GLN A 80 3.02 -18.18 -7.97
C GLN A 80 2.32 -18.82 -6.76
N ASN A 81 2.03 -18.03 -5.71
CA ASN A 81 1.41 -18.48 -4.47
C ASN A 81 -0.06 -18.04 -4.33
N GLY A 82 -0.76 -17.89 -5.46
CA GLY A 82 -2.21 -17.69 -5.50
C GLY A 82 -2.69 -16.23 -5.43
N TYR A 83 -1.78 -15.26 -5.49
CA TYR A 83 -2.16 -13.87 -5.71
C TYR A 83 -2.27 -13.59 -7.21
N THR A 84 -3.22 -12.72 -7.58
CA THR A 84 -3.37 -12.21 -8.94
C THR A 84 -2.70 -10.85 -9.02
N TYR A 85 -1.77 -10.66 -9.97
CA TYR A 85 -1.20 -9.35 -10.22
C TYR A 85 -2.24 -8.41 -10.83
N LEU A 86 -2.47 -7.26 -10.19
CA LEU A 86 -3.50 -6.30 -10.57
C LEU A 86 -2.94 -5.04 -11.24
N GLY A 87 -1.62 -4.85 -11.26
CA GLY A 87 -0.97 -3.75 -11.95
C GLY A 87 -0.12 -2.86 -11.05
N ILE A 88 0.13 -1.65 -11.54
CA ILE A 88 0.89 -0.60 -10.85
C ILE A 88 -0.11 0.39 -10.25
N VAL A 89 0.00 0.63 -8.95
CA VAL A 89 -0.79 1.65 -8.22
C VAL A 89 -0.28 3.05 -8.52
N GLY A 90 1.04 3.17 -8.64
CA GLY A 90 1.77 4.39 -8.96
C GLY A 90 3.26 4.20 -8.71
N TYR A 91 3.99 5.30 -8.53
CA TYR A 91 5.44 5.29 -8.38
C TYR A 91 5.86 5.96 -7.07
N VAL A 92 6.76 5.29 -6.34
CA VAL A 92 7.19 5.62 -4.98
C VAL A 92 8.71 5.65 -4.89
N TYR A 93 9.25 6.24 -3.83
CA TYR A 93 10.70 6.22 -3.58
C TYR A 93 11.09 5.00 -2.72
N LEU A 94 12.23 4.37 -3.01
CA LEU A 94 12.78 3.32 -2.12
C LEU A 94 13.48 3.91 -0.90
N HIS A 95 14.00 5.12 -1.03
CA HIS A 95 14.79 5.80 -0.02
C HIS A 95 14.36 7.26 0.10
N SER A 96 14.70 7.94 1.21
CA SER A 96 14.27 9.32 1.47
C SER A 96 15.38 10.36 1.37
N GLU A 97 16.64 9.95 1.20
CA GLU A 97 17.80 10.84 1.23
C GLU A 97 17.73 11.87 0.10
N GLY A 98 17.74 13.15 0.47
CA GLY A 98 17.70 14.26 -0.48
C GLY A 98 16.33 14.52 -1.12
N ILE A 99 15.27 13.84 -0.66
CA ILE A 99 13.91 14.03 -1.16
C ILE A 99 13.09 14.80 -0.11
N GLU A 100 12.84 16.08 -0.39
CA GLU A 100 12.05 16.94 0.49
C GLU A 100 10.62 16.40 0.63
N GLY A 101 10.15 16.28 1.87
CA GLY A 101 8.80 15.81 2.20
C GLY A 101 8.59 14.29 2.06
N ALA A 102 9.65 13.50 1.79
CA ALA A 102 9.55 12.05 1.82
C ALA A 102 9.35 11.53 3.25
N ILE A 103 8.34 10.69 3.44
CA ILE A 103 8.01 10.02 4.70
C ILE A 103 7.95 8.50 4.49
N PRO A 104 8.31 7.69 5.51
CA PRO A 104 8.31 6.24 5.39
C PRO A 104 6.89 5.68 5.39
N VAL A 105 6.67 4.59 4.66
CA VAL A 105 5.52 3.69 4.80
C VAL A 105 6.03 2.36 5.30
N TYR A 106 5.49 1.91 6.43
CA TYR A 106 5.77 0.62 7.02
C TYR A 106 4.73 -0.41 6.61
N THR A 107 5.12 -1.68 6.59
CA THR A 107 4.20 -2.81 6.44
C THR A 107 4.35 -3.81 7.58
N SER A 108 3.26 -4.47 7.94
CA SER A 108 3.23 -5.64 8.84
C SER A 108 2.21 -6.65 8.31
N TYR A 109 2.34 -7.91 8.72
CA TYR A 109 1.49 -9.00 8.27
C TYR A 109 0.72 -9.62 9.44
N SER A 110 -0.57 -9.91 9.26
CA SER A 110 -1.40 -10.66 10.20
C SER A 110 -1.51 -12.12 9.78
N PRO A 111 -0.88 -13.09 10.48
CA PRO A 111 -1.03 -14.50 10.16
C PRO A 111 -2.45 -15.04 10.39
N ALA A 112 -3.16 -14.46 11.36
CA ALA A 112 -4.52 -14.86 11.72
C ALA A 112 -5.54 -14.36 10.68
N GLY A 113 -5.39 -13.11 10.24
CA GLY A 113 -6.25 -12.47 9.26
C GLY A 113 -5.85 -12.71 7.81
N ARG A 114 -4.59 -13.15 7.59
CA ARG A 114 -3.92 -13.20 6.27
C ARG A 114 -3.96 -11.85 5.56
N ASP A 115 -3.68 -10.77 6.28
CA ASP A 115 -3.76 -9.39 5.77
C ASP A 115 -2.39 -8.68 5.85
N HIS A 116 -2.05 -7.92 4.82
CA HIS A 116 -0.92 -7.00 4.82
C HIS A 116 -1.37 -5.57 5.07
N PHE A 117 -0.91 -5.00 6.18
CA PHE A 117 -1.23 -3.64 6.57
C PHE A 117 -0.09 -2.69 6.21
N TYR A 118 -0.42 -1.50 5.70
CA TYR A 118 0.54 -0.45 5.32
C TYR A 118 0.18 0.90 5.94
N THR A 119 1.13 1.58 6.56
CA THR A 119 0.91 2.90 7.16
C THR A 119 2.19 3.69 7.29
N GLU A 120 2.09 5.00 7.12
CA GLU A 120 3.13 5.96 7.41
C GLU A 120 3.17 6.38 8.89
N GLN A 121 2.14 6.06 9.67
CA GLN A 121 2.05 6.40 11.08
C GLN A 121 2.78 5.37 11.95
N GLU A 122 3.80 5.83 12.66
CA GLU A 122 4.58 4.97 13.55
C GLU A 122 3.74 4.39 14.70
N GLU A 123 2.81 5.18 15.25
CA GLU A 123 1.89 4.72 16.29
C GLU A 123 0.97 3.60 15.78
N GLU A 124 0.49 3.71 14.53
CA GLU A 124 -0.44 2.76 13.94
C GLU A 124 0.25 1.43 13.64
N ILE A 125 1.45 1.46 13.05
CA ILE A 125 2.22 0.22 12.83
C ILE A 125 2.60 -0.41 14.16
N ASN A 126 2.98 0.35 15.19
CA ASN A 126 3.33 -0.21 16.50
C ASN A 126 2.11 -0.83 17.21
N ARG A 127 0.92 -0.26 17.04
CA ARG A 127 -0.34 -0.84 17.52
C ARG A 127 -0.70 -2.12 16.77
N SER A 128 -0.44 -2.20 15.45
CA SER A 128 -0.64 -3.45 14.69
C SER A 128 0.08 -4.63 15.34
N LEU A 129 1.31 -4.40 15.79
CA LEU A 129 2.16 -5.44 16.40
C LEU A 129 1.73 -5.77 17.84
N THR A 130 1.48 -4.75 18.65
CA THR A 130 1.32 -4.90 20.11
C THR A 130 -0.12 -5.19 20.54
N VAL A 131 -1.11 -4.77 19.75
CA VAL A 131 -2.53 -4.90 20.07
C VAL A 131 -3.22 -5.90 19.15
N PHE A 132 -2.91 -5.88 17.85
CA PHE A 132 -3.64 -6.65 16.84
C PHE A 132 -2.92 -7.92 16.37
N GLY A 133 -1.72 -8.19 16.91
CA GLY A 133 -0.99 -9.44 16.68
C GLY A 133 -0.33 -9.57 15.30
N TYR A 134 -0.23 -8.46 14.55
CA TYR A 134 0.58 -8.41 13.32
C TYR A 134 2.06 -8.61 13.66
N ARG A 135 2.84 -9.02 12.67
CA ARG A 135 4.27 -9.36 12.79
C ARG A 135 5.04 -8.80 11.61
N ASP A 136 6.36 -8.99 11.65
CA ASP A 136 7.26 -8.71 10.53
C ASP A 136 7.21 -7.26 10.03
N LYS A 137 7.27 -6.29 10.96
CA LYS A 137 7.40 -4.86 10.61
C LYS A 137 8.58 -4.65 9.67
N LYS A 138 8.31 -4.05 8.52
CA LYS A 138 9.32 -3.65 7.52
C LYS A 138 9.07 -2.22 7.08
N LEU A 139 10.14 -1.53 6.70
CA LEU A 139 10.03 -0.34 5.86
C LEU A 139 9.71 -0.82 4.44
N ALA A 140 8.56 -0.42 3.89
CA ALA A 140 8.11 -0.86 2.58
C ALA A 140 8.64 0.06 1.47
N PHE A 141 8.42 1.36 1.61
CA PHE A 141 8.80 2.41 0.66
C PHE A 141 8.62 3.78 1.30
N HIS A 142 8.89 4.85 0.56
CA HIS A 142 8.64 6.23 0.95
C HIS A 142 7.67 6.90 -0.02
N ILE A 143 6.82 7.77 0.52
CA ILE A 143 5.86 8.59 -0.22
C ILE A 143 6.05 10.06 0.18
N LEU A 144 5.40 10.99 -0.51
CA LEU A 144 5.41 12.39 -0.07
C LEU A 144 4.29 12.65 0.94
N SER A 145 4.57 13.45 1.96
CA SER A 145 3.58 13.82 2.98
C SER A 145 2.33 14.50 2.39
N ALA A 146 1.17 14.21 2.97
CA ALA A 146 -0.15 14.75 2.58
C ALA A 146 -0.30 16.27 2.76
#